data_AF-A0A370NX61-F1
#
_entry.id   AF-A0A370NX61-F1
#
_cell.length_a   1.000
_cell.length_b   1.000
_cell.length_c   1.000
_cell.angle_alpha   90.00
_cell.angle_beta   90.00
_cell.angle_gamma   90.00
#
_symmetry.space_group_name_H-M   'P 1'
#
loop_
_entity.id
_entity.type
_entity.pdbx_description
1 polymer ?
#
loop_
_entity_poly.entity_id
_entity_poly.type
_entity_poly.pdbx_seq_one_letter_code
_entity_poly.pdbx_strand_id
1 'polypeptide(L)'
;MNAPRRALLTLLLPLLCMAGMAVAAPAGRAGKAPAKPQVTRVALIADLPQWPAAEANVAALLDDFAERKLDLVIHAGGIKGDTESCSDAVLSSRQQLLDQSPLPLVYVPGETDWSECRLPVNGGFDSVERLNRLRELFFPEDATLGQHPRPVLRQSDQALFRSFRENMRMSVGDVLIVGLNVPGDNNHYRNEGGRNSEFEDRREANRQWLARAFSVARQRDLNGIVVVAHGDPHFANGWEKKGRPTLLDGFLRHRTRDGYLEFKRQLRELSARFSGQVLLVHASESGTENGFGIDKPLRDAAGKVLQNFTRVSLPTGTVSQWAELVITPSAASPFAVVLKDAPAPH
;
A
#
# COMPACT_ATOMS: atom_id res chain seq x y z
N MET A 1 -99.25 -35.61 21.91
CA MET A 1 -98.53 -36.67 22.64
C MET A 1 -97.08 -36.23 22.85
N ASN A 2 -96.73 -36.08 24.12
CA ASN A 2 -95.42 -36.09 24.79
C ASN A 2 -94.25 -35.20 24.32
N ALA A 3 -93.84 -34.33 25.26
CA ALA A 3 -92.53 -33.72 25.47
C ALA A 3 -91.48 -34.78 25.98
N PRO A 4 -90.33 -34.43 26.61
CA PRO A 4 -89.17 -33.58 26.24
C PRO A 4 -87.77 -34.24 26.54
N ARG A 5 -86.67 -33.53 26.19
CA ARG A 5 -85.33 -33.37 26.85
C ARG A 5 -84.48 -34.55 27.40
N ARG A 6 -83.13 -34.34 27.34
CA ARG A 6 -81.96 -34.83 28.15
C ARG A 6 -81.08 -35.89 27.43
N ALA A 7 -79.79 -35.69 27.11
CA ALA A 7 -78.56 -35.36 27.87
C ALA A 7 -77.91 -36.55 28.62
N LEU A 8 -76.69 -36.96 28.23
CA LEU A 8 -75.48 -37.35 29.00
C LEU A 8 -74.56 -38.26 28.12
N LEU A 9 -73.37 -37.79 27.71
CA LEU A 9 -72.06 -37.96 28.36
C LEU A 9 -71.65 -39.41 28.67
N THR A 10 -70.69 -39.93 27.90
CA THR A 10 -69.88 -41.10 28.27
C THR A 10 -68.40 -40.68 28.32
N LEU A 11 -67.82 -40.76 29.52
CA LEU A 11 -66.40 -40.54 29.82
C LEU A 11 -65.54 -41.66 29.21
N LEU A 12 -64.42 -41.30 28.58
CA LEU A 12 -63.27 -42.17 28.37
C LEU A 12 -62.05 -41.49 29.00
N LEU A 13 -61.46 -42.15 30.00
CA LEU A 13 -60.27 -41.70 30.73
C LEU A 13 -58.99 -41.95 29.90
N PRO A 14 -57.94 -41.12 30.07
CA PRO A 14 -56.72 -41.17 29.25
C PRO A 14 -55.60 -42.00 29.89
N LEU A 15 -54.83 -42.75 29.08
CA LEU A 15 -53.49 -43.21 29.44
C LEU A 15 -52.47 -42.16 28.96
N LEU A 16 -51.92 -41.36 29.88
CA LEU A 16 -50.78 -40.49 29.62
C LEU A 16 -49.47 -41.28 29.79
N CYS A 17 -48.80 -41.59 28.68
CA CYS A 17 -47.37 -41.91 28.69
C CYS A 17 -46.57 -40.59 28.74
N MET A 18 -45.95 -40.28 29.88
CA MET A 18 -44.94 -39.22 29.96
C MET A 18 -43.66 -39.67 29.23
N ALA A 19 -43.45 -39.18 28.01
CA ALA A 19 -42.13 -39.15 27.40
C ALA A 19 -41.50 -37.79 27.72
N GLY A 20 -40.51 -37.78 28.63
CA GLY A 20 -39.72 -36.59 28.93
C GLY A 20 -38.86 -36.21 27.72
N MET A 21 -39.30 -35.24 26.94
CA MET A 21 -38.45 -34.56 25.96
C MET A 21 -37.52 -33.59 26.68
N ALA A 22 -36.27 -33.98 26.85
CA ALA A 22 -35.20 -33.07 27.24
C ALA A 22 -35.01 -32.04 26.11
N VAL A 23 -35.45 -30.80 26.34
CA VAL A 23 -35.14 -29.67 25.47
C VAL A 23 -33.65 -29.36 25.63
N ALA A 24 -32.85 -29.79 24.66
CA ALA A 24 -31.45 -29.39 24.57
C ALA A 24 -31.39 -27.88 24.28
N ALA A 25 -30.89 -27.10 25.24
CA ALA A 25 -30.60 -25.69 25.04
C ALA A 25 -29.58 -25.52 23.90
N PRO A 26 -29.73 -24.53 23.00
CA PRO A 26 -28.73 -24.28 21.98
C PRO A 26 -27.43 -23.86 22.67
N ALA A 27 -26.38 -24.66 22.47
CA ALA A 27 -25.03 -24.30 22.87
C ALA A 27 -24.65 -23.00 22.15
N GLY A 28 -24.66 -21.89 22.88
CA GLY A 28 -24.16 -20.63 22.37
C GLY A 28 -22.73 -20.81 21.90
N ARG A 29 -22.47 -20.57 20.62
CA ARG A 29 -21.10 -20.39 20.11
C ARG A 29 -20.46 -19.29 20.96
N ALA A 30 -19.54 -19.68 21.83
CA ALA A 30 -18.65 -18.73 22.48
C ALA A 30 -17.87 -18.03 21.37
N GLY A 31 -18.30 -16.82 21.00
CA GLY A 31 -17.53 -15.96 20.12
C GLY A 31 -16.19 -15.73 20.81
N LYS A 32 -15.08 -16.06 20.13
CA LYS A 32 -13.75 -15.66 20.57
C LYS A 32 -13.81 -14.16 20.87
N ALA A 33 -13.42 -13.76 22.08
CA ALA A 33 -13.28 -12.35 22.42
C ALA A 33 -12.44 -11.67 21.32
N PRO A 34 -12.82 -10.46 20.86
CA PRO A 34 -12.05 -9.76 19.85
C PRO A 34 -10.59 -9.67 20.31
N ALA A 35 -9.66 -10.09 19.45
CA ALA A 35 -8.24 -9.99 19.73
C ALA A 35 -7.91 -8.54 20.10
N LYS A 36 -7.16 -8.34 21.19
CA LYS A 36 -6.75 -7.00 21.61
C LYS A 36 -5.99 -6.34 20.44
N PRO A 37 -6.23 -5.06 20.12
CA PRO A 37 -5.45 -4.35 19.13
C PRO A 37 -3.96 -4.44 19.48
N GLN A 38 -3.14 -4.97 18.57
CA GLN A 38 -1.70 -5.14 18.78
C GLN A 38 -0.93 -4.08 18.02
N VAL A 39 0.12 -3.55 18.65
CA VAL A 39 1.12 -2.73 17.97
C VAL A 39 1.71 -3.54 16.83
N THR A 40 1.74 -2.96 15.63
CA THR A 40 2.36 -3.59 14.45
C THR A 40 3.65 -2.86 14.11
N ARG A 41 4.74 -3.60 13.94
CA ARG A 41 6.07 -3.06 13.60
C ARG A 41 6.41 -3.45 12.17
N VAL A 42 6.68 -2.45 11.34
CA VAL A 42 6.82 -2.61 9.89
C VAL A 42 8.21 -2.12 9.48
N ALA A 43 8.97 -2.95 8.76
CA ALA A 43 10.17 -2.48 8.08
C ALA A 43 9.79 -1.77 6.78
N LEU A 44 10.34 -0.58 6.58
CA LEU A 44 10.22 0.20 5.35
C LEU A 44 11.60 0.28 4.68
N ILE A 45 11.67 -0.20 3.44
CA ILE A 45 12.87 -0.20 2.60
C ILE A 45 12.53 0.22 1.17
N ALA A 46 13.52 0.75 0.45
CA ALA A 46 13.45 1.12 -0.96
C ALA A 46 14.85 0.98 -1.58
N ASP A 47 14.93 0.83 -2.90
CA ASP A 47 16.21 0.72 -3.63
C ASP A 47 17.13 -0.42 -3.14
N LEU A 48 16.53 -1.55 -2.74
CA LEU A 48 17.22 -2.70 -2.15
C LEU A 48 16.78 -4.06 -2.76
N PRO A 49 17.66 -4.81 -3.42
CA PRO A 49 19.06 -4.53 -3.66
C PRO A 49 19.24 -3.56 -4.84
N GLN A 50 20.09 -2.57 -4.68
CA GLN A 50 20.46 -1.71 -5.80
C GLN A 50 21.33 -2.42 -6.84
N TRP A 51 22.11 -3.44 -6.45
CA TRP A 51 23.01 -4.17 -7.36
C TRP A 51 23.14 -5.63 -6.91
N PRO A 52 23.67 -6.55 -7.75
CA PRO A 52 23.88 -7.94 -7.36
C PRO A 52 24.71 -8.11 -6.08
N ALA A 53 25.70 -7.24 -5.87
CA ALA A 53 26.54 -7.26 -4.67
C ALA A 53 25.76 -6.98 -3.37
N ALA A 54 24.57 -6.37 -3.45
CA ALA A 54 23.73 -6.08 -2.28
C ALA A 54 22.76 -7.24 -1.95
N GLU A 55 22.59 -8.24 -2.82
CA GLU A 55 21.59 -9.31 -2.61
C GLU A 55 21.78 -10.06 -1.30
N ALA A 56 23.02 -10.46 -0.98
CA ALA A 56 23.33 -11.16 0.27
C ALA A 56 23.05 -10.29 1.51
N ASN A 57 23.34 -8.99 1.42
CA ASN A 57 23.05 -8.03 2.49
C ASN A 57 21.54 -7.84 2.68
N VAL A 58 20.77 -7.82 1.58
CA VAL A 58 19.31 -7.74 1.65
C VAL A 58 18.71 -9.03 2.23
N ALA A 59 19.23 -10.21 1.87
CA ALA A 59 18.79 -11.47 2.49
C ALA A 59 19.02 -11.45 4.00
N ALA A 60 20.23 -11.09 4.46
CA ALA A 60 20.56 -10.96 5.87
C ALA A 60 19.69 -9.91 6.59
N LEU A 61 19.36 -8.81 5.91
CA LEU A 61 18.46 -7.77 6.43
C LEU A 61 17.03 -8.29 6.64
N LEU A 62 16.51 -9.09 5.70
CA LEU A 62 15.18 -9.72 5.84
C LEU A 62 15.13 -10.73 7.00
N ASP A 63 16.21 -11.46 7.24
CA ASP A 63 16.36 -12.35 8.41
C ASP A 63 16.42 -11.54 9.72
N ASP A 64 17.21 -10.47 9.77
CA ASP A 64 17.30 -9.58 10.94
C ASP A 64 15.95 -8.94 11.30
N PHE A 65 15.10 -8.62 10.31
CA PHE A 65 13.74 -8.16 10.57
C PHE A 65 12.89 -9.19 11.33
N ALA A 66 13.03 -10.47 10.99
CA ALA A 66 12.34 -11.56 11.67
C ALA A 66 12.89 -11.75 13.10
N GLU A 67 14.21 -11.70 13.29
CA GLU A 67 14.86 -11.76 14.60
C GLU A 67 14.44 -10.61 15.52
N ARG A 68 14.28 -9.41 14.94
CA ARG A 68 13.75 -8.21 15.64
C ARG A 68 12.26 -8.27 15.91
N LYS A 69 11.57 -9.33 15.50
CA LYS A 69 10.13 -9.54 15.66
C LYS A 69 9.32 -8.40 15.04
N LEU A 70 9.66 -8.03 13.80
CA LEU A 70 8.78 -7.21 12.97
C LEU A 70 7.64 -8.07 12.41
N ASP A 71 6.56 -7.42 12.01
CA ASP A 71 5.32 -8.08 11.58
C ASP A 71 5.11 -8.08 10.06
N LEU A 72 5.80 -7.19 9.36
CA LEU A 72 5.60 -6.89 7.94
C LEU A 72 6.84 -6.17 7.37
N VAL A 73 7.15 -6.43 6.11
CA VAL A 73 8.09 -5.62 5.32
C VAL A 73 7.33 -4.91 4.21
N ILE A 74 7.62 -3.63 3.99
CA ILE A 74 7.17 -2.85 2.84
C ILE A 74 8.39 -2.40 2.05
N HIS A 75 8.49 -2.92 0.84
CA HIS A 75 9.47 -2.55 -0.17
C HIS A 75 8.87 -1.54 -1.14
N ALA A 76 9.24 -0.28 -1.02
CA ALA A 76 8.73 0.83 -1.82
C ALA A 76 9.44 0.95 -3.19
N GLY A 77 9.70 -0.18 -3.87
CA GLY A 77 10.30 -0.24 -5.21
C GLY A 77 11.82 -0.10 -5.28
N GLY A 78 12.40 -0.31 -6.47
CA GLY A 78 13.85 -0.22 -6.69
C GLY A 78 14.56 -1.53 -6.37
N ILE A 79 14.13 -2.63 -7.00
CA ILE A 79 14.70 -3.96 -6.78
C ILE A 79 15.96 -4.21 -7.61
N LYS A 80 16.41 -3.21 -8.37
CA LYS A 80 17.66 -3.24 -9.12
C LYS A 80 18.15 -1.83 -9.40
N GLY A 81 19.39 -1.74 -9.86
CA GLY A 81 20.06 -0.48 -10.14
C GLY A 81 19.61 0.18 -11.44
N ASP A 82 19.88 1.48 -11.52
CA ASP A 82 19.61 2.33 -12.69
C ASP A 82 20.43 1.94 -13.92
N THR A 83 21.56 1.25 -13.75
CA THR A 83 22.40 0.70 -14.83
C THR A 83 22.32 -0.83 -14.98
N GLU A 84 21.46 -1.49 -14.21
CA GLU A 84 21.28 -2.95 -14.29
C GLU A 84 20.22 -3.32 -15.35
N SER A 85 20.46 -4.42 -16.07
CA SER A 85 19.55 -4.95 -17.09
C SER A 85 18.18 -5.32 -16.52
N CYS A 86 17.10 -5.05 -17.26
CA CYS A 86 15.75 -5.54 -16.94
C CYS A 86 15.44 -6.94 -17.48
N SER A 87 16.47 -7.77 -17.69
CA SER A 87 16.30 -9.14 -18.17
C SER A 87 15.45 -9.99 -17.22
N ASP A 88 14.80 -11.02 -17.75
CA ASP A 88 14.00 -11.96 -16.95
C ASP A 88 14.83 -12.64 -15.85
N ALA A 89 16.13 -12.87 -16.09
CA ALA A 89 17.03 -13.47 -15.10
C ALA A 89 17.20 -12.57 -13.87
N VAL A 90 17.41 -11.26 -14.08
CA VAL A 90 17.50 -10.28 -12.98
C VAL A 90 16.17 -10.21 -12.24
N LEU A 91 15.06 -9.97 -12.94
CA LEU A 91 13.75 -9.83 -12.30
C LEU A 91 13.33 -11.10 -11.53
N SER A 92 13.65 -12.29 -12.05
CA SER A 92 13.36 -13.56 -11.37
C SER A 92 14.23 -13.76 -10.13
N SER A 93 15.53 -13.43 -10.18
CA SER A 93 16.41 -13.46 -9.00
C SER A 93 15.89 -12.52 -7.91
N ARG A 94 15.49 -11.29 -8.26
CA ARG A 94 14.93 -10.33 -7.30
C ARG A 94 13.62 -10.78 -6.70
N GLN A 95 12.75 -11.39 -7.50
CA GLN A 95 11.52 -11.99 -6.99
C GLN A 95 11.84 -13.10 -5.98
N GLN A 96 12.75 -14.01 -6.30
CA GLN A 96 13.14 -15.09 -5.40
C GLN A 96 13.74 -14.57 -4.08
N LEU A 97 14.58 -13.53 -4.14
CA LEU A 97 15.15 -12.88 -2.96
C LEU A 97 14.05 -12.32 -2.04
N LEU A 98 13.11 -11.55 -2.59
CA LEU A 98 12.03 -10.96 -1.78
C LEU A 98 11.05 -12.02 -1.26
N ASP A 99 10.80 -13.07 -2.03
CA ASP A 99 9.90 -14.16 -1.64
C ASP A 99 10.49 -15.10 -0.59
N GLN A 100 11.82 -15.07 -0.41
CA GLN A 100 12.49 -15.73 0.71
C GLN A 100 12.36 -14.97 2.04
N SER A 101 11.78 -13.77 2.05
CA SER A 101 11.56 -13.03 3.31
C SER A 101 10.83 -13.91 4.33
N PRO A 102 11.37 -14.07 5.56
CA PRO A 102 10.67 -14.82 6.60
C PRO A 102 9.37 -14.15 7.04
N LEU A 103 9.22 -12.84 6.77
CA LEU A 103 8.04 -12.06 7.08
C LEU A 103 7.16 -11.86 5.82
N PRO A 104 5.85 -11.57 5.98
CA PRO A 104 5.06 -11.11 4.85
C PRO A 104 5.67 -9.83 4.27
N LEU A 105 5.83 -9.79 2.95
CA LEU A 105 6.48 -8.68 2.24
C LEU A 105 5.57 -8.07 1.18
N VAL A 106 5.33 -6.78 1.32
CA VAL A 106 4.64 -5.94 0.34
C VAL A 106 5.68 -5.33 -0.59
N TYR A 107 5.47 -5.43 -1.89
CA TYR A 107 6.30 -4.77 -2.90
C TYR A 107 5.43 -3.85 -3.77
N VAL A 108 5.91 -2.63 -4.01
CA VAL A 108 5.34 -1.65 -4.94
C VAL A 108 6.41 -1.33 -6.00
N PRO A 109 6.09 -1.33 -7.31
CA PRO A 109 7.11 -1.08 -8.34
C PRO A 109 7.68 0.36 -8.32
N GLY A 110 8.99 0.47 -8.55
CA GLY A 110 9.71 1.71 -8.86
C GLY A 110 10.03 1.89 -10.35
N GLU A 111 10.68 3.00 -10.70
CA GLU A 111 11.04 3.35 -12.07
C GLU A 111 12.08 2.41 -12.66
N THR A 112 13.12 2.08 -11.88
CA THR A 112 14.19 1.21 -12.33
C THR A 112 13.65 -0.19 -12.64
N ASP A 113 12.58 -0.61 -11.96
CA ASP A 113 12.01 -1.95 -12.07
C ASP A 113 11.33 -2.21 -13.44
N TRP A 114 10.81 -1.18 -14.11
CA TRP A 114 10.11 -1.33 -15.40
C TRP A 114 10.15 -0.08 -16.31
N SER A 115 9.98 1.13 -15.77
CA SER A 115 9.73 2.32 -16.58
C SER A 115 10.99 2.80 -17.31
N GLU A 116 12.14 2.70 -16.65
CA GLU A 116 13.47 3.00 -17.18
C GLU A 116 14.06 1.89 -18.04
N CYS A 117 13.45 0.70 -18.09
CA CYS A 117 13.97 -0.44 -18.84
C CYS A 117 14.18 -0.18 -20.34
N ARG A 118 13.49 0.83 -20.88
CA ARG A 118 13.69 1.35 -22.25
C ARG A 118 15.05 2.01 -22.49
N LEU A 119 15.76 2.39 -21.44
CA LEU A 119 17.08 3.00 -21.55
C LEU A 119 18.08 1.94 -22.04
N PRO A 120 19.00 2.29 -22.96
CA PRO A 120 20.00 1.34 -23.47
C PRO A 120 20.82 0.67 -22.37
N VAL A 121 21.14 1.39 -21.29
CA VAL A 121 21.91 0.87 -20.16
C VAL A 121 21.17 -0.24 -19.41
N ASN A 122 19.83 -0.25 -19.44
CA ASN A 122 18.99 -1.29 -18.85
C ASN A 122 18.60 -2.41 -19.84
N GLY A 123 19.16 -2.39 -21.06
CA GLY A 123 18.90 -3.38 -22.10
C GLY A 123 17.84 -2.99 -23.14
N GLY A 124 17.24 -1.80 -23.04
CA GLY A 124 16.35 -1.27 -24.08
C GLY A 124 15.02 -2.03 -24.25
N PHE A 125 14.50 -2.62 -23.17
CA PHE A 125 13.23 -3.34 -23.16
C PHE A 125 12.03 -2.39 -23.28
N ASP A 126 10.87 -2.88 -23.75
CA ASP A 126 9.64 -2.12 -23.68
C ASP A 126 9.15 -1.99 -22.23
N SER A 127 8.93 -0.76 -21.76
CA SER A 127 8.54 -0.51 -20.37
C SER A 127 7.23 -1.19 -19.98
N VAL A 128 6.22 -1.17 -20.85
CA VAL A 128 4.89 -1.74 -20.54
C VAL A 128 4.98 -3.27 -20.49
N GLU A 129 5.75 -3.86 -21.39
CA GLU A 129 6.05 -5.29 -21.36
C GLU A 129 6.77 -5.68 -20.06
N ARG A 130 7.78 -4.92 -19.63
CA ARG A 130 8.45 -5.16 -18.33
C ARG A 130 7.51 -4.98 -17.13
N LEU A 131 6.59 -4.01 -17.16
CA LEU A 131 5.57 -3.87 -16.11
C LEU A 131 4.64 -5.08 -16.06
N ASN A 132 4.25 -5.63 -17.22
CA ASN A 132 3.48 -6.87 -17.29
C ASN A 132 4.28 -8.05 -16.73
N ARG A 133 5.59 -8.12 -17.01
CA ARG A 133 6.47 -9.14 -16.45
C ARG A 133 6.55 -9.06 -14.92
N LEU A 134 6.64 -7.85 -14.35
CA LEU A 134 6.55 -7.67 -12.90
C LEU A 134 5.20 -8.17 -12.33
N ARG A 135 4.09 -7.93 -13.05
CA ARG A 135 2.76 -8.41 -12.61
C ARG A 135 2.67 -9.92 -12.55
N GLU A 136 3.28 -10.61 -13.51
CA GLU A 136 3.35 -12.07 -13.52
C GLU A 136 4.20 -12.62 -12.38
N LEU A 137 5.35 -12.00 -12.12
CA LEU A 137 6.34 -12.49 -11.15
C LEU A 137 5.96 -12.15 -9.70
N PHE A 138 5.61 -10.91 -9.43
CA PHE A 138 5.45 -10.39 -8.07
C PHE A 138 3.99 -10.38 -7.59
N PHE A 139 3.03 -10.43 -8.51
CA PHE A 139 1.60 -10.32 -8.19
C PHE A 139 0.74 -11.50 -8.72
N PRO A 140 1.23 -12.76 -8.69
CA PRO A 140 0.46 -13.89 -9.21
C PRO A 140 -0.80 -14.14 -8.38
N GLU A 141 -0.72 -13.94 -7.06
CA GLU A 141 -1.79 -14.20 -6.09
C GLU A 141 -2.25 -12.93 -5.39
N ASP A 142 -3.45 -12.97 -4.78
CA ASP A 142 -4.00 -11.88 -3.96
C ASP A 142 -3.46 -11.97 -2.52
N ALA A 143 -2.13 -12.12 -2.41
CA ALA A 143 -1.37 -12.18 -1.17
C ALA A 143 -0.05 -11.38 -1.26
N THR A 144 0.56 -11.09 -0.11
CA THR A 144 1.94 -10.59 -0.01
C THR A 144 2.94 -11.65 -0.45
N LEU A 145 4.17 -11.24 -0.77
CA LEU A 145 5.32 -12.14 -0.91
C LEU A 145 5.79 -12.65 0.47
N GLY A 146 6.78 -13.54 0.45
CA GLY A 146 7.46 -14.03 1.63
C GLY A 146 6.94 -15.41 2.08
N GLN A 147 7.63 -16.02 3.03
CA GLN A 147 7.34 -17.37 3.52
C GLN A 147 6.05 -17.46 4.37
N HIS A 148 5.50 -16.31 4.78
CA HIS A 148 4.27 -16.20 5.57
C HIS A 148 3.29 -15.21 4.92
N PRO A 149 2.77 -15.53 3.72
CA PRO A 149 1.98 -14.60 2.94
C PRO A 149 0.67 -14.25 3.66
N ARG A 150 0.27 -12.97 3.54
CA ARG A 150 -1.00 -12.46 4.07
C ARG A 150 -1.92 -12.00 2.93
N PRO A 151 -3.24 -12.19 3.04
CA PRO A 151 -4.16 -11.73 2.00
C PRO A 151 -4.10 -10.21 1.78
N VAL A 152 -4.16 -9.80 0.51
CA VAL A 152 -4.29 -8.40 0.10
C VAL A 152 -5.45 -8.23 -0.86
N LEU A 153 -6.05 -7.04 -0.89
CA LEU A 153 -7.02 -6.69 -1.93
C LEU A 153 -6.28 -6.04 -3.09
N ARG A 154 -6.46 -6.54 -4.31
CA ARG A 154 -5.82 -5.96 -5.50
C ARG A 154 -6.80 -5.08 -6.25
N GLN A 155 -6.26 -4.09 -6.98
CA GLN A 155 -7.12 -3.26 -7.82
C GLN A 155 -7.76 -4.04 -8.95
N SER A 156 -7.09 -5.10 -9.41
CA SER A 156 -7.57 -5.99 -10.46
C SER A 156 -8.88 -6.72 -10.16
N ASP A 157 -9.32 -6.76 -8.90
CA ASP A 157 -10.61 -7.33 -8.52
C ASP A 157 -11.78 -6.50 -9.11
N GLN A 158 -11.51 -5.24 -9.45
CA GLN A 158 -12.44 -4.38 -10.16
C GLN A 158 -12.34 -4.63 -11.67
N ALA A 159 -13.45 -5.01 -12.29
CA ALA A 159 -13.50 -5.35 -13.71
C ALA A 159 -12.96 -4.26 -14.65
N LEU A 160 -13.09 -2.98 -14.28
CA LEU A 160 -12.56 -1.85 -15.05
C LEU A 160 -11.03 -1.74 -14.99
N PHE A 161 -10.40 -2.29 -13.95
CA PHE A 161 -8.98 -2.13 -13.65
C PHE A 161 -8.23 -3.46 -13.55
N ARG A 162 -8.69 -4.51 -14.25
CA ARG A 162 -8.08 -5.87 -14.19
C ARG A 162 -6.58 -5.89 -14.46
N SER A 163 -6.10 -4.98 -15.31
CA SER A 163 -4.68 -4.90 -15.66
C SER A 163 -3.79 -4.33 -14.55
N PHE A 164 -4.35 -3.67 -13.52
CA PHE A 164 -3.58 -2.98 -12.48
C PHE A 164 -3.41 -3.85 -11.22
N ARG A 165 -2.81 -5.05 -11.38
CA ARG A 165 -2.60 -6.00 -10.26
C ARG A 165 -1.59 -5.53 -9.23
N GLU A 166 -0.68 -4.65 -9.63
CA GLU A 166 0.40 -4.10 -8.79
C GLU A 166 -0.12 -3.18 -7.67
N ASN A 167 -1.30 -2.60 -7.85
CA ASN A 167 -1.93 -1.79 -6.82
C ASN A 167 -2.67 -2.67 -5.82
N MET A 168 -2.41 -2.45 -4.53
CA MET A 168 -3.00 -3.28 -3.48
C MET A 168 -3.43 -2.46 -2.26
N ARG A 169 -4.26 -3.08 -1.42
CA ARG A 169 -4.69 -2.58 -0.11
C ARG A 169 -4.64 -3.70 0.92
N MET A 170 -4.18 -3.38 2.10
CA MET A 170 -4.10 -4.31 3.22
C MET A 170 -4.49 -3.60 4.52
N SER A 171 -5.35 -4.23 5.32
CA SER A 171 -5.69 -3.71 6.65
C SER A 171 -4.70 -4.21 7.70
N VAL A 172 -4.23 -3.30 8.54
CA VAL A 172 -3.37 -3.58 9.69
C VAL A 172 -4.00 -2.89 10.90
N GLY A 173 -4.71 -3.67 11.72
CA GLY A 173 -5.56 -3.11 12.78
C GLY A 173 -6.60 -2.14 12.21
N ASP A 174 -6.58 -0.90 12.69
CA ASP A 174 -7.42 0.22 12.29
C ASP A 174 -6.73 1.16 11.28
N VAL A 175 -5.69 0.69 10.60
CA VAL A 175 -4.97 1.40 9.55
C VAL A 175 -5.13 0.66 8.21
N LEU A 176 -5.20 1.41 7.12
CA LEU A 176 -5.19 0.88 5.77
C LEU A 176 -3.86 1.21 5.06
N ILE A 177 -3.11 0.18 4.67
CA ILE A 177 -1.96 0.32 3.78
C ILE A 177 -2.46 0.29 2.33
N VAL A 178 -1.94 1.20 1.50
CA VAL A 178 -2.30 1.39 0.10
C VAL A 178 -1.03 1.46 -0.74
N GLY A 179 -0.75 0.43 -1.54
CA GLY A 179 0.34 0.43 -2.51
C GLY A 179 -0.10 0.99 -3.85
N LEU A 180 0.70 1.88 -4.43
CA LEU A 180 0.44 2.53 -5.72
C LEU A 180 1.68 2.49 -6.63
N ASN A 181 1.51 2.05 -7.87
CA ASN A 181 2.53 2.19 -8.90
C ASN A 181 2.62 3.66 -9.36
N VAL A 182 3.51 4.41 -8.70
CA VAL A 182 3.87 5.80 -8.99
C VAL A 182 5.41 5.85 -8.99
N PRO A 183 6.07 5.67 -10.15
CA PRO A 183 7.52 5.62 -10.28
C PRO A 183 8.15 7.02 -10.19
N GLY A 184 9.45 7.07 -9.90
CA GLY A 184 10.28 8.28 -9.71
C GLY A 184 10.64 9.03 -11.00
N ASP A 185 10.51 8.42 -12.18
CA ASP A 185 10.84 9.03 -13.48
C ASP A 185 9.77 10.03 -13.96
N ASN A 186 9.39 10.98 -13.11
CA ASN A 186 8.25 11.89 -13.29
C ASN A 186 6.93 11.13 -13.49
N ASN A 187 6.70 10.08 -12.68
CA ASN A 187 5.54 9.20 -12.79
C ASN A 187 5.40 8.58 -14.20
N HIS A 188 6.52 8.33 -14.90
CA HIS A 188 6.57 7.94 -16.31
C HIS A 188 5.82 8.88 -17.28
N TYR A 189 5.62 10.15 -16.92
CA TYR A 189 5.03 11.12 -17.84
C TYR A 189 6.02 11.47 -18.96
N ARG A 190 5.57 11.39 -20.21
CA ARG A 190 6.35 11.71 -21.41
C ARG A 190 5.83 12.98 -22.07
N ASN A 191 6.71 13.86 -22.52
CA ASN A 191 6.27 15.04 -23.28
C ASN A 191 6.10 14.73 -24.79
N GLU A 192 5.37 13.67 -25.10
CA GLU A 192 5.18 13.14 -26.45
C GLU A 192 3.68 13.01 -26.71
N GLY A 193 3.13 13.87 -27.59
CA GLY A 193 1.70 13.89 -27.91
C GLY A 193 1.19 12.51 -28.32
N GLY A 194 0.21 11.97 -27.60
CA GLY A 194 -0.41 10.67 -27.87
C GLY A 194 0.33 9.42 -27.37
N ARG A 195 1.53 9.55 -26.79
CA ARG A 195 2.33 8.40 -26.28
C ARG A 195 2.34 8.26 -24.76
N ASN A 196 1.33 8.82 -24.10
CA ASN A 196 1.12 8.77 -22.64
C ASN A 196 -0.04 7.86 -22.24
N SER A 197 -0.54 6.97 -23.12
CA SER A 197 -1.70 6.13 -22.79
C SER A 197 -1.48 5.33 -21.50
N GLU A 198 -0.31 4.71 -21.32
CA GLU A 198 0.06 4.04 -20.06
C GLU A 198 -0.09 4.98 -18.86
N PHE A 199 0.56 6.15 -18.90
CA PHE A 199 0.50 7.13 -17.82
C PHE A 199 -0.94 7.58 -17.52
N GLU A 200 -1.71 7.91 -18.55
CA GLU A 200 -3.07 8.45 -18.41
C GLU A 200 -4.03 7.39 -17.82
N ASP A 201 -3.93 6.15 -18.28
CA ASP A 201 -4.73 5.01 -17.78
C ASP A 201 -4.34 4.65 -16.35
N ARG A 202 -3.03 4.56 -16.07
CA ARG A 202 -2.53 4.29 -14.71
C ARG A 202 -2.85 5.41 -13.75
N ARG A 203 -2.74 6.67 -14.17
CA ARG A 203 -3.12 7.82 -13.34
C ARG A 203 -4.59 7.73 -12.95
N GLU A 204 -5.49 7.40 -13.88
CA GLU A 204 -6.91 7.21 -13.57
C GLU A 204 -7.14 6.01 -12.64
N ALA A 205 -6.44 4.89 -12.87
CA ALA A 205 -6.49 3.73 -12.00
C ALA A 205 -6.05 4.08 -10.57
N ASN A 206 -4.88 4.70 -10.40
CA ASN A 206 -4.35 5.14 -9.10
C ASN A 206 -5.30 6.12 -8.43
N ARG A 207 -5.87 7.07 -9.19
CA ARG A 207 -6.83 8.06 -8.68
C ARG A 207 -8.05 7.38 -8.08
N GLN A 208 -8.65 6.43 -8.79
CA GLN A 208 -9.82 5.70 -8.31
C GLN A 208 -9.49 4.80 -7.13
N TRP A 209 -8.34 4.11 -7.16
CA TRP A 209 -7.88 3.25 -6.07
C TRP A 209 -7.70 4.02 -4.76
N LEU A 210 -7.01 5.16 -4.83
CA LEU A 210 -6.77 6.03 -3.68
C LEU A 210 -8.07 6.65 -3.15
N ALA A 211 -8.94 7.14 -4.03
CA ALA A 211 -10.25 7.66 -3.61
C ALA A 211 -11.08 6.58 -2.89
N ARG A 212 -11.05 5.34 -3.37
CA ARG A 212 -11.75 4.23 -2.73
C ARG A 212 -11.12 3.86 -1.40
N ALA A 213 -9.79 3.93 -1.26
CA ALA A 213 -9.10 3.71 0.01
C ALA A 213 -9.59 4.68 1.10
N PHE A 214 -9.61 5.98 0.80
CA PHE A 214 -10.11 7.01 1.72
C PHE A 214 -11.61 6.86 2.01
N SER A 215 -12.41 6.47 1.01
CA SER A 215 -13.83 6.15 1.21
C SER A 215 -14.02 4.99 2.20
N VAL A 216 -13.26 3.91 2.05
CA VAL A 216 -13.30 2.76 2.96
C VAL A 216 -12.84 3.16 4.36
N ALA A 217 -11.75 3.91 4.47
CA ALA A 217 -11.23 4.38 5.74
C ALA A 217 -12.25 5.23 6.51
N ARG A 218 -12.94 6.16 5.83
CA ARG A 218 -14.01 6.96 6.43
C ARG A 218 -15.24 6.14 6.82
N GLN A 219 -15.64 5.17 5.98
CA GLN A 219 -16.81 4.32 6.25
C GLN A 219 -16.59 3.39 7.44
N ARG A 220 -15.34 2.98 7.69
CA ARG A 220 -14.95 2.07 8.77
C ARG A 220 -14.33 2.78 9.97
N ASP A 221 -14.31 4.12 9.96
CA ASP A 221 -13.70 4.95 11.00
C ASP A 221 -12.26 4.53 11.35
N LEU A 222 -11.45 4.32 10.30
CA LEU A 222 -10.04 3.95 10.45
C LEU A 222 -9.21 5.14 10.95
N ASN A 223 -8.24 4.87 11.82
CA ASN A 223 -7.39 5.90 12.44
C ASN A 223 -6.27 6.39 11.53
N GLY A 224 -5.93 5.63 10.48
CA GLY A 224 -4.97 6.10 9.52
C GLY A 224 -4.91 5.38 8.18
N ILE A 225 -4.18 5.99 7.25
CA ILE A 225 -3.85 5.44 5.94
C ILE A 225 -2.35 5.58 5.72
N VAL A 226 -1.68 4.51 5.32
CA VAL A 226 -0.30 4.53 4.84
C VAL A 226 -0.33 4.36 3.33
N VAL A 227 0.05 5.39 2.59
CA VAL A 227 0.20 5.38 1.14
C VAL A 227 1.67 5.10 0.82
N VAL A 228 1.92 4.07 0.01
CA VAL A 228 3.25 3.65 -0.42
C VAL A 228 3.35 3.82 -1.92
N ALA A 229 4.37 4.54 -2.36
CA ALA A 229 4.74 4.76 -3.75
C ALA A 229 6.28 4.79 -3.83
N HIS A 230 6.86 4.65 -5.01
CA HIS A 230 8.32 4.79 -5.13
C HIS A 230 8.73 6.25 -5.29
N GLY A 231 8.19 6.96 -6.29
CA GLY A 231 8.68 8.27 -6.70
C GLY A 231 8.47 9.40 -5.69
N ASP A 232 9.41 10.35 -5.61
CA ASP A 232 9.24 11.60 -4.87
C ASP A 232 8.28 12.52 -5.63
N PRO A 233 7.13 12.92 -5.04
CA PRO A 233 6.20 13.82 -5.73
C PRO A 233 6.70 15.26 -5.86
N HIS A 234 7.87 15.63 -5.32
CA HIS A 234 8.47 16.96 -5.39
C HIS A 234 7.58 18.06 -4.80
N PHE A 235 7.12 17.91 -3.56
CA PHE A 235 6.22 18.90 -2.94
C PHE A 235 6.84 20.29 -2.77
N ALA A 236 8.17 20.42 -2.82
CA ALA A 236 8.89 21.70 -2.71
C ALA A 236 9.03 22.47 -4.03
N ASN A 237 8.63 21.90 -5.18
CA ASN A 237 8.84 22.50 -6.51
C ASN A 237 7.89 23.67 -6.86
N GLY A 238 7.08 24.14 -5.90
CA GLY A 238 6.07 25.18 -6.13
C GLY A 238 4.85 24.72 -6.93
N TRP A 239 4.53 23.42 -6.94
CA TRP A 239 3.39 22.80 -7.65
C TRP A 239 2.03 23.46 -7.44
N GLU A 240 1.82 24.19 -6.34
CA GLU A 240 0.54 24.82 -6.05
C GLU A 240 0.27 26.11 -6.82
N LYS A 241 1.28 26.70 -7.51
CA LYS A 241 1.27 28.05 -8.16
C LYS A 241 -0.09 28.76 -8.08
N LYS A 242 -0.39 29.37 -6.94
CA LYS A 242 -1.53 30.26 -6.75
C LYS A 242 -1.13 31.66 -7.21
N GLY A 243 -1.15 31.90 -8.52
CA GLY A 243 -0.79 33.21 -9.08
C GLY A 243 -1.22 33.37 -10.53
N ARG A 244 -1.48 34.61 -10.96
CA ARG A 244 -1.70 34.91 -12.39
C ARG A 244 -0.38 34.61 -13.11
N PRO A 245 -0.41 33.88 -14.24
CA PRO A 245 0.80 33.60 -15.01
C PRO A 245 1.49 34.92 -15.33
N THR A 246 2.76 35.04 -14.95
CA THR A 246 3.57 36.22 -15.26
C THR A 246 4.07 36.13 -16.70
N LEU A 247 4.45 37.26 -17.31
CA LEU A 247 5.12 37.25 -18.62
C LEU A 247 6.39 36.38 -18.60
N LEU A 248 7.07 36.27 -17.45
CA LEU A 248 8.20 35.37 -17.22
C LEU A 248 7.83 33.88 -17.25
N ASP A 249 6.65 33.48 -16.77
CA ASP A 249 6.16 32.09 -16.91
C ASP A 249 5.96 31.71 -18.39
N GLY A 250 5.61 32.70 -19.23
CA GLY A 250 5.52 32.56 -20.69
C GLY A 250 6.87 32.35 -21.38
N PHE A 251 7.94 33.00 -20.90
CA PHE A 251 9.31 32.79 -21.40
C PHE A 251 9.93 31.48 -20.90
N LEU A 252 9.53 31.00 -19.72
CA LEU A 252 9.96 29.72 -19.13
C LEU A 252 9.14 28.51 -19.61
N ARG A 253 8.43 28.63 -20.75
CA ARG A 253 7.54 27.60 -21.34
C ARG A 253 8.19 26.25 -21.71
N HIS A 254 9.47 26.05 -21.38
CA HIS A 254 10.13 24.75 -21.41
C HIS A 254 10.01 23.97 -20.09
N ARG A 255 9.13 24.38 -19.16
CA ARG A 255 8.86 23.56 -17.97
C ARG A 255 8.12 22.29 -18.38
N THR A 256 8.78 21.15 -18.15
CA THR A 256 8.19 19.81 -18.21
C THR A 256 6.92 19.76 -17.35
N ARG A 257 5.86 19.10 -17.85
CA ARG A 257 4.65 18.87 -17.05
C ARG A 257 5.04 18.04 -15.82
N ASP A 258 4.53 18.47 -14.68
CA ASP A 258 4.61 17.73 -13.43
C ASP A 258 3.69 16.49 -13.50
N GLY A 259 4.26 15.31 -13.66
CA GLY A 259 3.55 14.04 -13.77
C GLY A 259 2.90 13.58 -12.45
N TYR A 260 3.24 14.23 -11.34
CA TYR A 260 2.68 13.99 -10.01
C TYR A 260 1.56 14.98 -9.65
N LEU A 261 1.27 15.97 -10.50
CA LEU A 261 0.38 17.09 -10.17
C LEU A 261 -1.00 16.63 -9.69
N GLU A 262 -1.63 15.71 -10.42
CA GLU A 262 -2.94 15.18 -10.09
C GLU A 262 -2.89 14.33 -8.81
N PHE A 263 -1.83 13.55 -8.61
CA PHE A 263 -1.61 12.77 -7.39
C PHE A 263 -1.48 13.67 -6.15
N LYS A 264 -0.67 14.73 -6.23
CA LYS A 264 -0.50 15.71 -5.14
C LYS A 264 -1.80 16.42 -4.80
N ARG A 265 -2.54 16.89 -5.81
CA ARG A 265 -3.85 17.53 -5.63
C ARG A 265 -4.83 16.60 -4.93
N GLN A 266 -4.89 15.35 -5.38
CA GLN A 266 -5.77 14.37 -4.81
C GLN A 266 -5.39 14.03 -3.35
N LEU A 267 -4.11 13.82 -3.04
CA LEU A 267 -3.66 13.58 -1.66
C LEU A 267 -4.07 14.73 -0.73
N ARG A 268 -3.90 15.98 -1.16
CA ARG A 268 -4.33 17.16 -0.41
C ARG A 268 -5.84 17.14 -0.15
N GLU A 269 -6.64 16.92 -1.20
CA GLU A 269 -8.10 16.94 -1.10
C GLU A 269 -8.65 15.81 -0.22
N LEU A 270 -8.11 14.60 -0.37
CA LEU A 270 -8.52 13.44 0.41
C LEU A 270 -8.08 13.58 1.87
N SER A 271 -6.84 14.01 2.12
CA SER A 271 -6.31 14.21 3.48
C SER A 271 -7.08 15.30 4.23
N ALA A 272 -7.43 16.40 3.57
CA ALA A 272 -8.21 17.48 4.19
C ALA A 272 -9.63 17.07 4.63
N ARG A 273 -10.17 15.98 4.06
CA ARG A 273 -11.51 15.45 4.37
C ARG A 273 -11.47 14.20 5.26
N PHE A 274 -10.30 13.76 5.66
CA PHE A 274 -10.09 12.59 6.49
C PHE A 274 -9.72 13.01 7.91
N SER A 275 -10.42 12.48 8.89
CA SER A 275 -10.18 12.77 10.32
C SER A 275 -8.95 12.06 10.88
N GLY A 276 -8.56 10.92 10.28
CA GLY A 276 -7.38 10.16 10.69
C GLY A 276 -6.07 10.70 10.14
N GLN A 277 -4.96 10.02 10.48
CA GLN A 277 -3.63 10.36 10.00
C GLN A 277 -3.32 9.74 8.63
N VAL A 278 -2.62 10.46 7.77
CA VAL A 278 -2.16 10.01 6.46
C VAL A 278 -0.64 10.04 6.44
N LEU A 279 -0.02 8.90 6.16
CA LEU A 279 1.42 8.76 5.98
C LEU A 279 1.69 8.46 4.50
N LEU A 280 2.49 9.29 3.83
CA LEU A 280 3.06 8.96 2.52
C LEU A 280 4.48 8.45 2.73
N VAL A 281 4.76 7.23 2.28
CA VAL A 281 6.10 6.63 2.28
C VAL A 281 6.59 6.52 0.84
N HIS A 282 7.79 7.02 0.56
CA HIS A 282 8.41 6.94 -0.76
C HIS A 282 9.94 6.82 -0.71
N ALA A 283 10.56 6.40 -1.81
CA ALA A 283 12.00 6.40 -1.98
C ALA A 283 12.50 7.85 -2.14
N SER A 284 13.66 8.15 -1.56
CA SER A 284 14.26 9.48 -1.67
C SER A 284 15.02 9.64 -2.99
N GLU A 285 14.74 10.70 -3.73
CA GLU A 285 15.61 11.12 -4.83
C GLU A 285 16.87 11.78 -4.21
N SER A 286 18.00 11.09 -4.31
CA SER A 286 19.36 11.46 -3.90
C SER A 286 19.62 12.96 -3.64
N GLY A 287 20.04 13.33 -2.42
CA GLY A 287 20.53 14.69 -2.12
C GLY A 287 20.59 15.14 -0.65
N THR A 288 19.94 14.44 0.28
CA THR A 288 20.23 14.60 1.73
C THR A 288 21.22 13.53 2.16
N GLU A 289 22.11 13.81 3.11
CA GLU A 289 23.30 12.99 3.41
C GLU A 289 23.04 11.47 3.54
N ASN A 290 21.82 11.05 3.93
CA ASN A 290 21.37 9.65 3.98
C ASN A 290 19.99 9.39 3.31
N GLY A 291 19.43 10.34 2.54
CA GLY A 291 18.12 10.21 1.88
C GLY A 291 16.87 10.26 2.80
N PHE A 292 17.00 9.90 4.07
CA PHE A 292 15.88 9.83 5.01
C PHE A 292 15.34 11.21 5.43
N GLY A 293 14.02 11.37 5.49
CA GLY A 293 13.38 12.59 5.96
C GLY A 293 11.93 12.40 6.38
N ILE A 294 11.46 13.20 7.34
CA ILE A 294 10.06 13.24 7.78
C ILE A 294 9.60 14.70 7.81
N ASP A 295 8.55 15.03 7.05
CA ASP A 295 7.97 16.37 7.03
C ASP A 295 6.46 16.38 6.80
N LYS A 296 5.85 17.57 6.80
CA LYS A 296 4.42 17.80 6.53
C LYS A 296 4.26 18.77 5.36
N PRO A 297 4.40 18.30 4.11
CA PRO A 297 4.60 19.20 2.97
C PRO A 297 3.29 19.74 2.38
N LEU A 298 2.14 19.15 2.72
CA LEU A 298 0.84 19.56 2.19
C LEU A 298 0.25 20.76 2.94
N ARG A 299 -0.33 21.68 2.19
CA ARG A 299 -1.08 22.83 2.68
C ARG A 299 -2.51 22.79 2.18
N ASP A 300 -3.44 23.34 2.94
CA ASP A 300 -4.84 23.46 2.56
C ASP A 300 -5.09 24.62 1.59
N ALA A 301 -6.35 24.84 1.22
CA ALA A 301 -6.74 25.94 0.34
C ALA A 301 -6.40 27.32 0.93
N ALA A 302 -6.36 27.47 2.25
CA ALA A 302 -5.98 28.69 2.97
C ALA A 302 -4.45 28.82 3.18
N GLY A 303 -3.66 27.82 2.78
CA GLY A 303 -2.19 27.82 2.92
C GLY A 303 -1.70 27.28 4.26
N LYS A 304 -2.59 26.80 5.14
CA LYS A 304 -2.23 26.18 6.43
C LYS A 304 -1.75 24.76 6.20
N VAL A 305 -0.70 24.35 6.93
CA VAL A 305 -0.18 22.98 6.88
C VAL A 305 -1.26 21.98 7.31
N LEU A 306 -1.48 20.96 6.49
CA LEU A 306 -2.37 19.83 6.82
C LEU A 306 -1.70 18.97 7.89
N GLN A 307 -2.09 19.17 9.15
CA GLN A 307 -1.45 18.51 10.29
C GLN A 307 -1.60 17.00 10.30
N ASN A 308 -2.63 16.47 9.66
CA ASN A 308 -2.88 15.03 9.58
C ASN A 308 -2.11 14.33 8.44
N PHE A 309 -1.35 15.06 7.61
CA PHE A 309 -0.53 14.47 6.56
C PHE A 309 0.95 14.54 6.94
N THR A 310 1.64 13.40 6.86
CA THR A 310 3.08 13.28 7.07
C THR A 310 3.69 12.56 5.86
N ARG A 311 4.82 13.04 5.37
CA ARG A 311 5.63 12.37 4.35
C ARG A 311 6.89 11.80 5.00
N VAL A 312 7.26 10.60 4.57
CA VAL A 312 8.49 9.89 4.92
C VAL A 312 9.22 9.58 3.62
N SER A 313 10.42 10.12 3.49
CA SER A 313 11.38 9.75 2.46
C SER A 313 12.30 8.70 3.05
N LEU A 314 12.42 7.55 2.40
CA LEU A 314 13.25 6.42 2.84
C LEU A 314 14.71 6.61 2.43
N PRO A 315 15.68 6.08 3.22
CA PRO A 315 17.06 6.03 2.76
C PRO A 315 17.15 5.20 1.47
N THR A 316 17.98 5.65 0.54
CA THR A 316 18.19 5.00 -0.77
C THR A 316 19.68 4.75 -1.00
N GLY A 317 20.02 3.73 -1.78
CA GLY A 317 21.40 3.41 -2.13
C GLY A 317 22.30 2.94 -0.98
N THR A 318 21.71 2.49 0.14
CA THR A 318 22.45 1.96 1.29
C THR A 318 21.75 0.73 1.87
N VAL A 319 22.53 -0.32 2.15
CA VAL A 319 22.08 -1.49 2.92
C VAL A 319 22.27 -1.29 4.42
N SER A 320 22.91 -0.21 4.84
CA SER A 320 23.31 0.01 6.24
C SER A 320 22.20 0.61 7.09
N GLN A 321 21.12 1.11 6.49
CA GLN A 321 20.02 1.76 7.19
C GLN A 321 18.65 1.42 6.59
N TRP A 322 17.63 1.39 7.43
CA TRP A 322 16.24 1.17 7.06
C TRP A 322 15.31 1.93 8.02
N ALA A 323 14.04 2.12 7.69
CA ALA A 323 13.11 2.81 8.58
C ALA A 323 12.11 1.84 9.22
N GLU A 324 11.95 1.92 10.54
CA GLU A 324 10.91 1.20 11.27
C GLU A 324 9.68 2.08 11.41
N LEU A 325 8.53 1.59 10.92
CA LEU A 325 7.21 2.16 11.19
C LEU A 325 6.52 1.36 12.29
N VAL A 326 6.20 2.02 13.38
CA VAL A 326 5.37 1.48 14.46
C VAL A 326 3.96 2.02 14.30
N ILE A 327 3.01 1.10 14.12
CA ILE A 327 1.57 1.37 14.06
C ILE A 327 0.95 1.03 15.41
N THR A 328 0.48 2.05 16.13
CA THR A 328 -0.20 1.90 17.42
C THR A 328 -1.71 2.04 17.22
N PRO A 329 -2.49 0.97 17.38
CA PRO A 329 -3.94 1.03 17.22
C PRO A 329 -4.59 1.99 18.23
N SER A 330 -5.70 2.60 17.83
CA SER A 330 -6.52 3.50 18.66
C SER A 330 -5.82 4.74 19.21
N ALA A 331 -4.56 5.00 18.81
CA ALA A 331 -3.83 6.20 19.21
C ALA A 331 -4.19 7.38 18.33
N ALA A 332 -4.25 8.59 18.91
CA ALA A 332 -4.50 9.83 18.17
C ALA A 332 -3.41 10.11 17.10
N SER A 333 -2.19 9.64 17.35
CA SER A 333 -1.10 9.58 16.37
C SER A 333 -0.67 8.12 16.23
N PRO A 334 -1.26 7.35 15.30
CA PRO A 334 -1.00 5.92 15.18
C PRO A 334 0.37 5.61 14.60
N PHE A 335 1.08 6.58 14.02
CA PHE A 335 2.36 6.36 13.32
C PHE A 335 3.54 6.95 14.09
N ALA A 336 4.57 6.14 14.32
CA ALA A 336 5.91 6.58 14.68
C ALA A 336 6.91 5.95 13.70
N VAL A 337 7.81 6.76 13.14
CA VAL A 337 8.81 6.31 12.16
C VAL A 337 10.20 6.67 12.66
N VAL A 338 11.10 5.69 12.68
CA VAL A 338 12.45 5.83 13.22
C VAL A 338 13.45 5.17 12.28
N LEU A 339 14.53 5.88 11.94
CA LEU A 339 15.65 5.31 11.19
C LEU A 339 16.42 4.32 12.09
N LYS A 340 16.80 3.18 11.53
CA LYS A 340 17.51 2.09 12.19
C LYS A 340 18.74 1.72 11.38
N ASP A 341 19.78 1.31 12.08
CA ASP A 341 20.93 0.68 11.45
C ASP A 341 20.63 -0.78 11.13
N ALA A 342 21.12 -1.24 9.98
CA ALA A 342 21.10 -2.62 9.55
C ALA A 342 22.27 -3.40 10.17
N PRO A 343 22.24 -4.75 10.14
CA PRO A 343 23.42 -5.56 10.39
C PRO A 343 24.62 -5.11 9.55
N ALA A 344 25.84 -5.35 10.04
CA ALA A 344 27.05 -5.04 9.28
C ALA A 344 27.02 -5.80 7.94
N PRO A 345 27.34 -5.13 6.81
CA PRO A 345 27.34 -5.78 5.51
C PRO A 345 28.40 -6.88 5.46
N HIS A 346 28.09 -7.96 4.73
CA HIS A 346 28.94 -9.11 4.50
C HIS A 346 30.00 -8.87 3.42
#